data_AF-A0A4Q6EJ75-F1
#
_entry.id   AF-A0A4Q6EJ75-F1
#
_cell.length_a   1.000
_cell.length_b   1.000
_cell.length_c   1.000
_cell.angle_alpha   90.00
_cell.angle_beta   90.00
_cell.angle_gamma   90.00
#
_symmetry.space_group_name_H-M   'P 1'
#
loop_
_entity.id
_entity.type
_entity.pdbx_description
1 polymer ?
#
loop_
_entity_poly.entity_id
_entity_poly.type
_entity_poly.pdbx_seq_one_letter_code
_entity_poly.pdbx_strand_id
1 'polypeptide(L)'
;MKKYLLSLAMILSLLTAGLPALAAADPFAREFADPTWKRAAGELAVQAGGRVKPLDTFAQEGVELLTGGKTFKVGEGKKKDSLEILLSLSFEPQVWQEIQFIEVPDSTLRKDLGLAHERKHFSPGELMKSSRLMALFQEMDTKLKAQEKLDPYFQGVQRMANQMGFLQELISGRSLRLVPPTPEQFSTSDAWLGFDKFSDEAKLRFALMAAGFTSEKPEIQAKLGEYIAKFKEVAVANNPKLYPPERDMSLETHFNRLHPFRWAWILSLTAALLLSIGFYGKSKFWYYGGMAAFVGSFLFQIYGFALRCYISGHPPVTNMYESVIWVAFGCMLFGFIL
;
A
#
# COMPACT_ATOMS: atom_id res chain seq x y z
N MET A 1 31.44 -7.46 -6.55
CA MET A 1 30.53 -7.31 -5.39
C MET A 1 31.06 -6.36 -4.30
N LYS A 2 32.31 -6.44 -3.83
CA LYS A 2 32.85 -5.50 -2.81
C LYS A 2 32.94 -4.01 -3.26
N LYS A 3 33.16 -3.72 -4.55
CA LYS A 3 33.31 -2.32 -5.05
C LYS A 3 31.99 -1.52 -5.13
N TYR A 4 30.84 -2.18 -5.24
CA TYR A 4 29.53 -1.50 -5.34
C TYR A 4 28.88 -1.24 -3.96
N LEU A 5 29.24 -2.04 -2.94
CA LEU A 5 28.91 -1.76 -1.54
C LEU A 5 29.62 -0.51 -1.02
N LEU A 6 30.85 -0.25 -1.49
CA LEU A 6 31.63 0.93 -1.12
C LEU A 6 31.08 2.23 -1.74
N SER A 7 30.56 2.19 -2.97
CA SER A 7 30.01 3.40 -3.63
C SER A 7 28.64 3.81 -3.09
N LEU A 8 27.80 2.85 -2.67
CA LEU A 8 26.51 3.15 -2.02
C LEU A 8 26.72 3.66 -0.59
N ALA A 9 27.67 3.08 0.14
CA ALA A 9 28.07 3.57 1.46
C ALA A 9 28.69 4.98 1.40
N MET A 10 29.35 5.35 0.29
CA MET A 10 29.99 6.67 0.15
C MET A 10 28.97 7.80 -0.09
N ILE A 11 27.90 7.54 -0.86
CA ILE A 11 26.79 8.49 -1.06
C ILE A 11 25.91 8.57 0.19
N LEU A 12 25.72 7.46 0.91
CA LEU A 12 25.08 7.46 2.22
C LEU A 12 25.94 8.19 3.27
N SER A 13 27.28 8.08 3.20
CA SER A 13 28.19 8.74 4.15
C SER A 13 28.26 10.26 3.98
N LEU A 14 28.04 10.77 2.76
CA LEU A 14 27.98 12.21 2.50
C LEU A 14 26.67 12.86 2.94
N LEU A 15 25.64 12.07 3.26
CA LEU A 15 24.40 12.50 3.93
C LEU A 15 24.45 12.34 5.47
N THR A 16 25.51 11.73 6.02
CA THR A 16 25.65 11.50 7.47
C THR A 16 26.45 12.57 8.23
N ALA A 17 27.00 13.58 7.54
CA ALA A 17 27.69 14.70 8.19
C ALA A 17 26.66 15.71 8.76
N GLY A 18 25.88 15.29 9.76
CA GLY A 18 24.99 16.20 10.48
C GLY A 18 23.80 15.58 11.21
N LEU A 19 23.58 14.27 11.17
CA LEU A 19 22.48 13.65 11.92
C LEU A 19 22.93 13.37 13.37
N PRO A 20 22.40 14.09 14.39
CA PRO A 20 22.59 13.69 15.77
C PRO A 20 21.99 12.29 15.97
N ALA A 21 22.54 11.55 16.92
CA ALA A 21 22.17 10.18 17.26
C ALA A 21 20.66 9.95 17.19
N LEU A 22 20.23 9.14 16.20
CA LEU A 22 18.84 8.86 15.86
C LEU A 22 18.24 7.84 16.85
N ALA A 23 18.21 8.19 18.13
CA ALA A 23 17.39 7.51 19.11
C ALA A 23 15.96 8.06 19.00
N ALA A 24 15.04 7.25 18.47
CA ALA A 24 13.59 7.44 18.56
C ALA A 24 13.02 8.80 18.08
N ALA A 25 13.52 9.35 16.97
CA ALA A 25 12.78 10.41 16.28
C ALA A 25 11.51 9.80 15.66
N ASP A 26 10.32 10.32 16.00
CA ASP A 26 9.08 9.98 15.31
C ASP A 26 9.26 10.32 13.81
N PRO A 27 9.24 9.32 12.90
CA PRO A 27 9.46 9.56 11.47
C PRO A 27 8.43 10.52 10.87
N PHE A 28 7.35 10.79 11.59
CA PHE A 28 6.25 11.65 11.18
C PHE A 28 6.05 12.89 12.04
N ALA A 29 7.06 13.30 12.82
CA ALA A 29 7.05 14.58 13.51
C ALA A 29 6.97 15.78 12.54
N ARG A 30 7.31 15.57 11.26
CA ARG A 30 7.28 16.58 10.20
C ARG A 30 5.84 16.81 9.73
N GLU A 31 5.45 18.08 9.64
CA GLU A 31 4.19 18.49 9.03
C GLU A 31 4.45 19.11 7.66
N PHE A 32 3.86 18.54 6.62
CA PHE A 32 3.92 19.09 5.27
C PHE A 32 2.87 20.19 5.11
N ALA A 33 3.32 21.41 4.80
CA ALA A 33 2.43 22.56 4.64
C ALA A 33 1.43 22.41 3.50
N ASP A 34 1.82 21.75 2.40
CA ASP A 34 0.99 21.53 1.22
C ASP A 34 0.50 20.06 1.16
N PRO A 35 -0.80 19.76 1.35
CA PRO A 35 -1.29 18.39 1.30
C PRO A 35 -1.37 17.80 -0.12
N THR A 36 -1.21 18.62 -1.17
CA THR A 36 -1.37 18.18 -2.56
C THR A 36 -0.32 17.18 -3.00
N TRP A 37 0.86 17.16 -2.35
CA TRP A 37 1.91 16.18 -2.63
C TRP A 37 1.40 14.74 -2.51
N LYS A 38 0.46 14.45 -1.60
CA LYS A 38 -0.11 13.11 -1.44
C LYS A 38 -0.86 12.65 -2.68
N ARG A 39 -1.56 13.58 -3.35
CA ARG A 39 -2.22 13.27 -4.61
C ARG A 39 -1.19 13.05 -5.71
N ALA A 40 -0.23 13.95 -5.84
CA ALA A 40 0.82 13.84 -6.86
C ALA A 40 1.63 12.54 -6.73
N ALA A 41 2.07 12.19 -5.50
CA ALA A 41 2.79 10.96 -5.22
C ALA A 41 1.90 9.72 -5.40
N GLY A 42 0.65 9.77 -4.91
CA GLY A 42 -0.26 8.63 -4.99
C GLY A 42 -0.62 8.23 -6.42
N GLU A 43 -0.61 9.19 -7.36
CA GLU A 43 -0.88 8.99 -8.79
C GLU A 43 0.37 8.61 -9.62
N LEU A 44 1.55 8.50 -9.01
CA LEU A 44 2.73 7.94 -9.70
C LEU A 44 2.47 6.49 -10.09
N ALA A 45 2.87 6.10 -11.30
CA ALA A 45 2.72 4.74 -11.77
C ALA A 45 3.85 3.86 -11.24
N VAL A 46 3.50 2.67 -10.73
CA VAL A 46 4.43 1.65 -10.28
C VAL A 46 4.03 0.29 -10.82
N GLN A 47 5.00 -0.48 -11.31
CA GLN A 47 4.73 -1.86 -11.74
C GLN A 47 4.92 -2.82 -10.56
N ALA A 48 3.84 -3.52 -10.18
CA ALA A 48 3.87 -4.52 -9.13
C ALA A 48 2.87 -5.65 -9.42
N GLY A 49 3.28 -6.91 -9.21
CA GLY A 49 2.44 -8.08 -9.50
C GLY A 49 2.08 -8.22 -10.99
N GLY A 50 2.97 -7.79 -11.89
CA GLY A 50 2.76 -7.89 -13.35
C GLY A 50 1.85 -6.81 -13.96
N ARG A 51 1.28 -5.90 -13.16
CA ARG A 51 0.46 -4.78 -13.64
C ARG A 51 1.06 -3.44 -13.20
N VAL A 52 0.82 -2.40 -13.98
CA VAL A 52 1.07 -1.02 -13.57
C VAL A 52 -0.13 -0.50 -12.79
N LYS A 53 0.10 0.03 -11.59
CA LYS A 53 -0.92 0.56 -10.68
C LYS A 53 -0.45 1.90 -10.07
N PRO A 54 -1.33 2.71 -9.48
CA PRO A 54 -0.90 3.88 -8.72
C PRO A 54 -0.06 3.50 -7.51
N LEU A 55 0.87 4.37 -7.13
CA LEU A 55 1.71 4.22 -5.96
C LEU A 55 0.87 4.15 -4.67
N ASP A 56 -0.27 4.83 -4.62
CA ASP A 56 -1.23 4.71 -3.52
C ASP A 56 -1.75 3.27 -3.33
N THR A 57 -2.13 2.59 -4.42
CA THR A 57 -2.58 1.18 -4.35
C THR A 57 -1.45 0.28 -3.87
N PHE A 58 -0.25 0.44 -4.46
CA PHE A 58 0.93 -0.31 -4.04
C PHE A 58 1.28 -0.09 -2.57
N ALA A 59 1.16 1.16 -2.10
CA ALA A 59 1.36 1.51 -0.70
C ALA A 59 0.33 0.81 0.20
N GLN A 60 -0.95 0.82 -0.15
CA GLN A 60 -1.99 0.14 0.61
C GLN A 60 -1.72 -1.37 0.72
N GLU A 61 -1.40 -2.03 -0.40
CA GLU A 61 -1.08 -3.46 -0.42
C GLU A 61 0.15 -3.78 0.43
N GLY A 62 1.23 -3.00 0.29
CA GLY A 62 2.47 -3.20 1.04
C GLY A 62 2.34 -2.95 2.54
N VAL A 63 1.67 -1.86 2.92
CA VAL A 63 1.44 -1.52 4.33
C VAL A 63 0.44 -2.48 4.99
N GLU A 64 -0.57 -2.95 4.26
CA GLU A 64 -1.49 -3.99 4.73
C GLU A 64 -0.78 -5.34 4.93
N LEU A 65 0.10 -5.72 4.00
CA LEU A 65 0.96 -6.89 4.16
C LEU A 65 1.79 -6.81 5.45
N LEU A 66 2.45 -5.67 5.68
CA LEU A 66 3.35 -5.45 6.81
C LEU A 66 2.60 -5.32 8.13
N THR A 67 1.56 -4.49 8.20
CA THR A 67 0.92 -4.04 9.45
C THR A 67 -0.42 -4.70 9.75
N GLY A 68 -1.02 -5.39 8.77
CA GLY A 68 -2.38 -5.94 8.85
C GLY A 68 -3.49 -4.93 8.52
N GLY A 69 -3.15 -3.70 8.14
CA GLY A 69 -4.14 -2.71 7.72
C GLY A 69 -3.59 -1.61 6.81
N LYS A 70 -4.49 -0.83 6.21
CA LYS A 70 -4.16 0.25 5.26
C LYS A 70 -3.76 1.58 5.92
N THR A 71 -3.77 1.63 7.25
CA THR A 71 -3.30 2.76 8.04
C THR A 71 -2.67 2.21 9.30
N PHE A 72 -1.59 2.82 9.77
CA PHE A 72 -0.90 2.33 10.97
C PHE A 72 -0.59 3.48 11.92
N LYS A 73 -0.59 3.18 13.22
CA LYS A 73 -0.20 4.13 14.26
C LYS A 73 1.25 3.83 14.65
N VAL A 74 2.14 4.79 14.46
CA VAL A 74 3.53 4.67 14.91
C VAL A 74 3.68 5.35 16.27
N GLY A 75 4.11 4.59 17.28
CA GLY A 75 4.23 5.07 18.65
C GLY A 75 2.92 5.65 19.21
N GLU A 76 3.02 6.79 19.89
CA GLU A 76 1.86 7.49 20.45
C GLU A 76 1.19 8.46 19.46
N GLY A 77 1.76 8.63 18.26
CA GLY A 77 1.34 9.61 17.26
C GLY A 77 -0.03 9.33 16.61
N LYS A 78 -0.39 10.16 15.62
CA LYS A 78 -1.63 9.97 14.83
C LYS A 78 -1.49 8.76 13.90
N LYS A 79 -2.62 8.15 13.52
CA LYS A 79 -2.62 7.17 12.41
C LYS A 79 -2.13 7.84 11.13
N LYS A 80 -1.24 7.18 10.42
CA LYS A 80 -0.69 7.63 9.13
C LYS A 80 -1.26 6.79 8.00
N ASP A 81 -1.39 7.41 6.83
CA ASP A 81 -1.86 6.71 5.64
C ASP A 81 -0.76 5.83 5.03
N SER A 82 -1.16 4.87 4.21
CA SER A 82 -0.23 3.91 3.63
C SER A 82 0.85 4.56 2.77
N LEU A 83 0.53 5.63 2.05
CA LEU A 83 1.48 6.30 1.16
C LEU A 83 2.58 6.97 1.97
N GLU A 84 2.22 7.68 3.04
CA GLU A 84 3.20 8.26 3.99
C GLU A 84 4.10 7.19 4.61
N ILE A 85 3.53 6.06 5.05
CA ILE A 85 4.28 4.96 5.65
C ILE A 85 5.24 4.33 4.64
N LEU A 86 4.77 4.04 3.42
CA LEU A 86 5.59 3.44 2.38
C LEU A 86 6.78 4.35 2.02
N LEU A 87 6.53 5.65 1.83
CA LEU A 87 7.59 6.60 1.51
C LEU A 87 8.60 6.75 2.65
N SER A 88 8.14 6.79 3.90
CA SER A 88 9.03 6.82 5.06
C SER A 88 9.86 5.53 5.19
N LEU A 89 9.26 4.36 4.98
CA LEU A 89 9.99 3.08 4.92
C LEU A 89 11.06 3.07 3.82
N SER A 90 10.78 3.74 2.70
CA SER A 90 11.67 3.77 1.52
C SER A 90 12.81 4.77 1.70
N PHE A 91 12.54 5.96 2.23
CA PHE A 91 13.53 7.04 2.33
C PHE A 91 14.26 7.10 3.66
N GLU A 92 13.68 6.56 4.73
CA GLU A 92 14.25 6.57 6.09
C GLU A 92 14.28 5.15 6.71
N PRO A 93 14.79 4.12 6.01
CA PRO A 93 14.70 2.73 6.47
C PRO A 93 15.42 2.45 7.80
N GLN A 94 16.36 3.32 8.19
CA GLN A 94 17.08 3.25 9.46
C GLN A 94 16.15 3.47 10.65
N VAL A 95 15.19 4.40 10.56
CA VAL A 95 14.23 4.71 11.64
C VAL A 95 13.32 3.51 11.91
N TRP A 96 12.97 2.77 10.86
CA TRP A 96 12.04 1.65 10.92
C TRP A 96 12.64 0.35 11.45
N GLN A 97 13.96 0.27 11.70
CA GLN A 97 14.59 -0.94 12.25
C GLN A 97 14.08 -1.30 13.65
N GLU A 98 13.75 -0.31 14.45
CA GLU A 98 13.30 -0.48 15.85
C GLU A 98 11.79 -0.25 16.05
N ILE A 99 11.10 0.27 15.03
CA ILE A 99 9.65 0.48 15.09
C ILE A 99 8.93 -0.87 14.99
N GLN A 100 7.96 -1.10 15.88
CA GLN A 100 7.12 -2.30 15.89
C GLN A 100 5.95 -2.13 14.93
N PHE A 101 6.07 -2.63 13.71
CA PHE A 101 5.02 -2.52 12.70
C PHE A 101 4.76 -3.82 11.93
N ILE A 102 5.65 -4.82 12.01
CA ILE A 102 5.46 -6.10 11.32
C ILE A 102 4.50 -6.95 12.14
N GLU A 103 3.33 -7.25 11.58
CA GLU A 103 2.29 -8.02 12.22
C GLU A 103 2.62 -9.52 12.19
N VAL A 104 2.63 -10.16 13.36
CA VAL A 104 2.69 -11.61 13.56
C VAL A 104 1.46 -12.05 14.38
N PRO A 105 0.33 -12.38 13.73
CA PRO A 105 -0.93 -12.69 14.43
C PRO A 105 -0.87 -14.01 15.22
N ASP A 106 -0.20 -15.02 14.67
CA ASP A 106 -0.18 -16.37 15.21
C ASP A 106 0.60 -16.41 16.55
N SER A 107 -0.06 -16.87 17.61
CA SER A 107 0.54 -16.94 18.96
C SER A 107 1.56 -18.06 19.09
N THR A 108 1.40 -19.15 18.34
CA THR A 108 2.31 -20.30 18.33
C THR A 108 3.62 -19.93 17.63
N LEU A 109 3.52 -19.25 16.49
CA LEU A 109 4.68 -18.72 15.77
C LEU A 109 5.45 -17.71 16.62
N ARG A 110 4.74 -16.81 17.32
CA ARG A 110 5.39 -15.91 18.30
C ARG A 110 6.14 -16.69 19.38
N LYS A 111 5.57 -17.77 19.89
CA LYS A 111 6.23 -18.66 20.87
C LYS A 111 7.52 -19.24 20.32
N ASP A 112 7.47 -19.83 19.13
CA ASP A 112 8.60 -20.52 18.52
C ASP A 112 9.73 -19.55 18.17
N LEU A 113 9.37 -18.31 17.81
CA LEU A 113 10.33 -17.24 17.56
C LEU A 113 10.90 -16.58 18.82
N GLY A 114 10.38 -16.90 20.01
CA GLY A 114 10.78 -16.28 21.29
C GLY A 114 10.27 -14.84 21.45
N LEU A 115 9.15 -14.50 20.82
CA LEU A 115 8.54 -13.16 20.83
C LEU A 115 7.48 -13.04 21.94
N ALA A 116 7.25 -11.82 22.41
CA ALA A 116 6.21 -11.52 23.42
C ALA A 116 4.80 -11.90 22.92
N HIS A 117 3.97 -12.47 23.80
CA HIS A 117 2.65 -13.00 23.45
C HIS A 117 1.54 -11.94 23.45
N GLU A 118 1.74 -10.83 24.15
CA GLU A 118 0.75 -9.80 24.42
C GLU A 118 0.57 -8.85 23.23
N ARG A 119 1.65 -8.62 22.47
CA ARG A 119 1.64 -7.75 21.28
C ARG A 119 1.65 -8.54 19.98
N LYS A 120 1.11 -7.92 18.93
CA LYS A 120 1.03 -8.50 17.58
C LYS A 120 2.00 -7.89 16.59
N HIS A 121 2.62 -6.75 16.92
CA HIS A 121 3.54 -6.04 16.03
C HIS A 121 4.96 -6.07 16.61
N PHE A 122 5.93 -6.33 15.74
CA PHE A 122 7.34 -6.49 16.09
C PHE A 122 8.21 -5.67 15.14
N SER A 123 9.42 -5.33 15.58
CA SER A 123 10.37 -4.60 14.73
C SER A 123 11.19 -5.57 13.87
N PRO A 124 11.68 -5.13 12.70
CA PRO A 124 12.65 -5.91 11.92
C PRO A 124 13.85 -6.34 12.75
N GLY A 125 14.39 -5.44 13.58
CA GLY A 125 15.53 -5.72 14.46
C GLY A 125 15.22 -6.79 15.52
N GLU A 126 13.99 -6.85 16.04
CA GLU A 126 13.57 -7.89 16.97
C GLU A 126 13.41 -9.25 16.29
N LEU A 127 12.76 -9.29 15.12
CA LEU A 127 12.56 -10.53 14.37
C LEU A 127 13.90 -11.16 13.97
N MET A 128 14.86 -10.35 13.51
CA MET A 128 16.18 -10.81 13.11
C MET A 128 17.03 -11.36 14.27
N LYS A 129 16.69 -11.09 15.53
CA LYS A 129 17.36 -11.68 16.71
C LYS A 129 16.93 -13.12 16.96
N SER A 130 15.80 -13.56 16.41
CA SER A 130 15.32 -14.92 16.57
C SER A 130 16.20 -15.91 15.79
N SER A 131 16.87 -16.82 16.49
CA SER A 131 17.69 -17.87 15.88
C SER A 131 16.84 -18.91 15.11
N ARG A 132 15.56 -19.03 15.47
CA ARG A 132 14.62 -19.99 14.88
C ARG A 132 14.08 -19.52 13.52
N LEU A 133 14.11 -18.21 13.25
CA LEU A 133 13.52 -17.60 12.06
C LEU A 133 14.02 -18.22 10.74
N MET A 134 15.33 -18.32 10.58
CA MET A 134 15.93 -18.88 9.36
C MET A 134 15.59 -20.36 9.17
N ALA A 135 15.55 -21.14 10.26
CA ALA A 135 15.19 -22.54 10.22
C ALA A 135 13.72 -22.74 9.79
N LEU A 136 12.81 -21.89 10.28
CA LEU A 136 11.40 -21.93 9.86
C LEU A 136 11.22 -21.63 8.38
N PHE A 137 11.98 -20.68 7.83
CA PHE A 137 11.98 -20.41 6.39
C PHE A 137 12.49 -21.60 5.57
N GLN A 138 13.51 -22.31 6.06
CA GLN A 138 14.02 -23.52 5.40
C GLN A 138 13.03 -24.69 5.46
N GLU A 139 12.37 -24.88 6.60
CA GLU A 139 11.33 -25.90 6.78
C GLU A 139 10.13 -25.64 5.85
N MET A 140 9.68 -24.38 5.80
CA MET A 140 8.63 -23.94 4.89
C MET A 140 9.01 -24.19 3.42
N ASP A 141 10.22 -23.81 3.00
CA ASP A 141 10.71 -24.03 1.64
C ASP A 141 10.79 -25.53 1.29
N THR A 142 11.21 -26.37 2.24
CA THR A 142 11.22 -27.82 2.08
C THR A 142 9.81 -28.37 1.84
N LYS A 143 8.82 -27.90 2.62
CA LYS A 143 7.41 -28.29 2.45
C LYS A 143 6.85 -27.85 1.09
N LEU A 144 7.13 -26.63 0.67
CA LEU A 144 6.72 -26.11 -0.64
C LEU A 144 7.33 -26.93 -1.79
N LYS A 145 8.62 -27.29 -1.69
CA LYS A 145 9.30 -28.16 -2.68
C LYS A 145 8.73 -29.58 -2.71
N ALA A 146 8.30 -30.10 -1.57
CA ALA A 146 7.58 -31.36 -1.48
C ALA A 146 6.11 -31.28 -1.95
N GLN A 147 5.65 -30.10 -2.40
CA GLN A 147 4.26 -29.83 -2.79
C GLN A 147 3.24 -30.11 -1.67
N GLU A 148 3.69 -30.02 -0.41
CA GLU A 148 2.81 -30.15 0.75
C GLU A 148 1.94 -28.91 0.90
N LYS A 149 0.66 -29.11 1.24
CA LYS A 149 -0.21 -28.00 1.63
C LYS A 149 0.27 -27.44 2.97
N LEU A 150 0.53 -26.13 3.01
CA LEU A 150 0.89 -25.45 4.25
C LEU A 150 -0.30 -25.40 5.20
N ASP A 151 -0.11 -25.89 6.41
CA ASP A 151 -1.03 -25.70 7.52
C ASP A 151 -1.08 -24.22 7.96
N PRO A 152 -2.03 -23.82 8.82
CA PRO A 152 -2.13 -22.42 9.26
C PRO A 152 -0.85 -21.86 9.90
N TYR A 153 -0.05 -22.71 10.55
CA TYR A 153 1.22 -22.31 11.16
C TYR A 153 2.23 -21.91 10.08
N PHE A 154 2.46 -22.78 9.09
CA PHE A 154 3.37 -22.49 7.97
C PHE A 154 2.84 -21.42 7.01
N GLN A 155 1.52 -21.21 6.93
CA GLN A 155 0.97 -20.03 6.26
C GLN A 155 1.38 -18.73 6.97
N GLY A 156 1.41 -18.74 8.31
CA GLY A 156 1.96 -17.63 9.11
C GLY A 156 3.45 -17.40 8.84
N VAL A 157 4.25 -18.47 8.77
CA VAL A 157 5.67 -18.41 8.39
C VAL A 157 5.84 -17.84 6.98
N GLN A 158 5.02 -18.27 6.01
CA GLN A 158 5.04 -17.76 4.64
C GLN A 158 4.69 -16.28 4.56
N ARG A 159 3.68 -15.83 5.32
CA ARG A 159 3.34 -14.41 5.42
C ARG A 159 4.53 -13.59 5.93
N MET A 160 5.20 -14.07 6.97
CA MET A 160 6.40 -13.42 7.52
C MET A 160 7.55 -13.38 6.51
N ALA A 161 7.80 -14.48 5.77
CA ALA A 161 8.78 -14.50 4.70
C ALA A 161 8.47 -13.45 3.61
N ASN A 162 7.20 -13.34 3.21
CA ASN A 162 6.73 -12.33 2.24
C ASN A 162 6.89 -10.90 2.78
N GLN A 163 6.57 -10.65 4.06
CA GLN A 163 6.76 -9.34 4.71
C GLN A 163 8.24 -8.94 4.70
N MET A 164 9.15 -9.85 5.07
CA MET A 164 10.58 -9.58 5.11
C MET A 164 11.18 -9.41 3.70
N GLY A 165 10.76 -10.24 2.74
CA GLY A 165 11.14 -10.10 1.34
C GLY A 165 10.72 -8.76 0.77
N PHE A 166 9.45 -8.38 0.97
CA PHE A 166 8.93 -7.08 0.55
C PHE A 166 9.71 -5.92 1.16
N LEU A 167 9.98 -5.97 2.48
CA LEU A 167 10.75 -4.94 3.17
C LEU A 167 12.17 -4.83 2.61
N GLN A 168 12.86 -5.95 2.37
CA GLN A 168 14.20 -5.95 1.78
C GLN A 168 14.19 -5.38 0.35
N GLU A 169 13.20 -5.74 -0.46
CA GLU A 169 13.07 -5.19 -1.82
C GLU A 169 12.79 -3.69 -1.80
N LEU A 170 11.96 -3.22 -0.86
CA LEU A 170 11.66 -1.80 -0.65
C LEU A 170 12.89 -1.01 -0.23
N ILE A 171 13.62 -1.47 0.79
CA ILE A 171 14.86 -0.83 1.28
C ILE A 171 15.93 -0.83 0.18
N SER A 172 16.01 -1.89 -0.62
CA SER A 172 16.96 -1.97 -1.75
C SER A 172 16.57 -1.09 -2.95
N GLY A 173 15.37 -0.48 -2.94
CA GLY A 173 14.84 0.31 -4.05
C GLY A 173 14.41 -0.52 -5.27
N ARG A 174 14.33 -1.85 -5.15
CA ARG A 174 13.97 -2.76 -6.25
C ARG A 174 12.47 -2.97 -6.40
N SER A 175 11.69 -2.75 -5.34
CA SER A 175 10.22 -2.86 -5.40
C SER A 175 9.57 -1.60 -5.97
N LEU A 176 10.19 -0.42 -5.82
CA LEU A 176 9.74 0.84 -6.41
C LEU A 176 10.08 0.92 -7.89
N ARG A 177 9.43 0.07 -8.68
CA ARG A 177 9.56 0.04 -10.15
C ARG A 177 8.75 1.15 -10.79
N LEU A 178 9.28 2.37 -10.74
CA LEU A 178 8.56 3.61 -11.06
C LEU A 178 8.85 4.15 -12.47
N VAL A 179 9.90 3.65 -13.14
CA VAL A 179 10.30 4.13 -14.46
C VAL A 179 10.10 3.01 -15.49
N PRO A 180 9.27 3.20 -16.53
CA PRO A 180 9.11 2.19 -17.57
C PRO A 180 10.44 1.94 -18.30
N PRO A 181 10.72 0.73 -18.80
CA PRO A 181 11.95 0.46 -19.55
C PRO A 181 11.94 1.21 -20.90
N THR A 182 13.11 1.54 -21.43
CA THR A 182 13.20 2.12 -22.80
C THR A 182 12.70 1.10 -23.83
N PRO A 183 12.32 1.51 -25.06
CA PRO A 183 11.88 0.58 -26.10
C PRO A 183 12.85 -0.59 -26.36
N GLU A 184 14.15 -0.34 -26.28
CA GLU A 184 15.19 -1.35 -26.43
C GLU A 184 15.21 -2.32 -25.26
N GLN A 185 15.15 -1.80 -24.02
CA GLN A 185 15.08 -2.64 -22.82
C GLN A 185 13.80 -3.49 -22.80
N PHE A 186 12.68 -2.92 -23.24
CA PHE A 186 11.38 -3.58 -23.31
C PHE A 186 11.39 -4.81 -24.23
N SER A 187 12.27 -4.85 -25.25
CA SER A 187 12.43 -6.02 -26.11
C SER A 187 12.96 -7.26 -25.37
N THR A 188 13.62 -7.06 -24.22
CA THR A 188 14.23 -8.13 -23.41
C THR A 188 13.45 -8.41 -22.13
N SER A 189 12.80 -7.40 -21.56
CA SER A 189 12.03 -7.54 -20.32
C SER A 189 10.97 -6.45 -20.25
N ASP A 190 9.75 -6.85 -19.89
CA ASP A 190 8.63 -5.96 -19.60
C ASP A 190 8.71 -5.32 -18.19
N ALA A 191 9.76 -5.65 -17.41
CA ALA A 191 9.94 -5.15 -16.07
C ALA A 191 10.37 -3.66 -16.07
N TRP A 192 9.62 -2.84 -15.35
CA TRP A 192 9.97 -1.47 -15.04
C TRP A 192 11.22 -1.41 -14.17
N LEU A 193 11.96 -0.32 -14.35
CA LEU A 193 13.22 -0.09 -13.68
C LEU A 193 12.96 0.28 -12.22
N GLY A 194 13.70 -0.36 -11.31
CA GLY A 194 13.87 0.08 -9.93
C GLY A 194 15.01 1.09 -9.81
N PHE A 195 15.20 1.62 -8.61
CA PHE A 195 16.22 2.64 -8.32
C PHE A 195 17.64 2.22 -8.75
N ASP A 196 17.97 0.94 -8.63
CA ASP A 196 19.26 0.36 -9.03
C ASP A 196 19.55 0.51 -10.53
N LYS A 197 18.52 0.60 -11.37
CA LYS A 197 18.60 0.69 -12.83
C LYS A 197 18.19 2.04 -13.41
N PHE A 198 17.86 3.02 -12.58
CA PHE A 198 17.56 4.37 -13.04
C PHE A 198 18.76 5.02 -13.75
N SER A 199 18.46 5.85 -14.76
CA SER A 199 19.42 6.79 -15.34
C SER A 199 19.88 7.80 -14.29
N ASP A 200 21.00 8.49 -14.54
CA ASP A 200 21.53 9.48 -13.58
C ASP A 200 20.54 10.63 -13.34
N GLU A 201 19.81 11.06 -14.38
CA GLU A 201 18.75 12.05 -14.24
C GLU A 201 17.60 11.53 -13.37
N ALA A 202 17.10 10.31 -13.62
CA ALA A 202 16.04 9.72 -12.82
C ALA A 202 16.46 9.53 -11.36
N LYS A 203 17.70 9.13 -11.11
CA LYS A 203 18.28 9.05 -9.75
C LYS A 203 18.31 10.41 -9.07
N LEU A 204 18.74 11.45 -9.77
CA LEU A 204 18.76 12.81 -9.23
C LEU A 204 17.36 13.30 -8.87
N ARG A 205 16.37 13.13 -9.77
CA ARG A 205 14.98 13.52 -9.50
C ARG A 205 14.37 12.73 -8.33
N PHE A 206 14.63 11.43 -8.28
CA PHE A 206 14.19 10.57 -7.17
C PHE A 206 14.82 10.99 -5.84
N ALA A 207 16.12 11.33 -5.85
CA ALA A 207 16.81 11.84 -4.67
C ALA A 207 16.26 13.20 -4.20
N LEU A 208 15.87 14.09 -5.12
CA LEU A 208 15.20 15.34 -4.77
C LEU A 208 13.81 15.10 -4.15
N MET A 209 13.05 14.13 -4.68
CA MET A 209 11.78 13.71 -4.05
C MET A 209 12.01 13.19 -2.63
N ALA A 210 13.01 12.33 -2.43
CA ALA A 210 13.39 11.83 -1.11
C ALA A 210 13.80 12.98 -0.18
N ALA A 211 14.64 13.91 -0.65
CA ALA A 211 15.06 15.07 0.13
C ALA A 211 13.89 16.01 0.49
N GLY A 212 12.93 16.20 -0.43
CA GLY A 212 11.69 16.94 -0.16
C GLY A 212 10.86 16.30 0.95
N PHE A 213 10.82 14.97 0.99
CA PHE A 213 10.07 14.21 1.99
C PHE A 213 10.76 14.18 3.36
N THR A 214 12.08 14.01 3.39
CA THR A 214 12.84 13.80 4.64
C THR A 214 13.41 15.09 5.26
N SER A 215 13.46 16.18 4.50
CA SER A 215 14.00 17.46 4.98
C SER A 215 13.21 18.02 6.15
N GLU A 216 13.89 18.61 7.14
CA GLU A 216 13.27 19.38 8.23
C GLU A 216 13.05 20.85 7.87
N LYS A 217 13.64 21.33 6.77
CA LYS A 217 13.49 22.71 6.31
C LYS A 217 12.16 22.89 5.55
N PRO A 218 11.25 23.78 6.01
CA PRO A 218 9.95 24.00 5.36
C PRO A 218 10.07 24.41 3.89
N GLU A 219 11.11 25.18 3.53
CA GLU A 219 11.36 25.64 2.15
C GLU A 219 11.61 24.48 1.16
N ILE A 220 12.21 23.39 1.63
CA ILE A 220 12.49 22.20 0.82
C ILE A 220 11.26 21.30 0.78
N GLN A 221 10.54 21.16 1.91
CA GLN A 221 9.29 20.41 1.99
C GLN A 221 8.21 20.98 1.07
N ALA A 222 8.10 22.31 0.99
CA ALA A 222 7.16 23.00 0.09
C ALA A 222 7.39 22.67 -1.39
N LYS A 223 8.60 22.23 -1.77
CA LYS A 223 8.95 21.82 -3.13
C LYS A 223 8.70 20.34 -3.41
N LEU A 224 8.23 19.56 -2.45
CA LEU A 224 8.02 18.11 -2.62
C LEU A 224 7.08 17.81 -3.80
N GLY A 225 5.97 18.54 -3.94
CA GLY A 225 5.06 18.39 -5.09
C GLY A 225 5.75 18.64 -6.44
N GLU A 226 6.61 19.66 -6.51
CA GLU A 226 7.41 19.96 -7.70
C GLU A 226 8.43 18.85 -8.00
N TYR A 227 9.11 18.32 -6.98
CA TYR A 227 10.07 17.23 -7.14
C TYR A 227 9.41 15.94 -7.63
N ILE A 228 8.22 15.62 -7.12
CA ILE A 228 7.40 14.49 -7.60
C ILE A 228 7.01 14.69 -9.06
N ALA A 229 6.53 15.88 -9.44
CA ALA A 229 6.15 16.20 -10.81
C ALA A 229 7.34 16.05 -11.78
N LYS A 230 8.50 16.61 -11.42
CA LYS A 230 9.74 16.48 -12.23
C LYS A 230 10.24 15.05 -12.33
N PHE A 231 10.08 14.22 -11.29
CA PHE A 231 10.38 12.80 -11.38
C PHE A 231 9.41 12.08 -12.34
N LYS A 232 8.11 12.39 -12.27
CA LYS A 232 7.09 11.86 -13.18
C LYS A 232 7.41 12.19 -14.63
N GLU A 233 7.81 13.42 -14.94
CA GLU A 233 8.21 13.84 -16.28
C GLU A 233 9.34 12.96 -16.85
N VAL A 234 10.37 12.68 -16.05
CA VAL A 234 11.49 11.81 -16.45
C VAL A 234 11.00 10.36 -16.66
N ALA A 235 10.13 9.85 -15.79
CA ALA A 235 9.56 8.51 -15.94
C ALA A 235 8.73 8.38 -17.23
N VAL A 236 7.88 9.36 -17.52
CA VAL A 236 7.07 9.41 -18.76
C VAL A 236 7.96 9.54 -19.99
N ALA A 237 8.96 10.42 -19.96
CA ALA A 237 9.88 10.64 -21.07
C ALA A 237 10.68 9.37 -21.43
N ASN A 238 10.97 8.50 -20.44
CA ASN A 238 11.71 7.27 -20.68
C ASN A 238 10.95 6.29 -21.59
N ASN A 239 9.63 6.20 -21.45
CA ASN A 239 8.77 5.47 -22.40
C ASN A 239 7.30 5.92 -22.32
N PRO A 240 6.88 6.90 -23.14
CA PRO A 240 5.53 7.47 -23.08
C PRO A 240 4.42 6.46 -23.42
N LYS A 241 4.73 5.40 -24.18
CA LYS A 241 3.74 4.41 -24.61
C LYS A 241 3.35 3.43 -23.50
N LEU A 242 4.27 3.15 -22.58
CA LEU A 242 4.05 2.22 -21.47
C LEU A 242 3.50 2.92 -20.23
N TYR A 243 3.72 4.23 -20.09
CA TYR A 243 3.25 4.98 -18.95
C TYR A 243 1.72 5.20 -19.04
N PRO A 244 0.92 4.80 -18.04
CA PRO A 244 -0.54 4.93 -18.10
C PRO A 244 -1.02 6.40 -18.19
N PRO A 245 -2.16 6.66 -18.85
CA PRO A 245 -2.81 7.96 -18.82
C PRO A 245 -3.12 8.42 -17.38
N GLU A 246 -3.06 9.72 -17.13
CA GLU A 246 -3.34 10.30 -15.80
C GLU A 246 -4.74 9.96 -15.28
N ARG A 247 -5.71 9.85 -16.20
CA ARG A 247 -7.09 9.47 -15.89
C ARG A 247 -7.16 8.12 -15.19
N ASP A 248 -6.41 7.12 -15.66
CA ASP A 248 -6.47 5.76 -15.12
C ASP A 248 -5.91 5.72 -13.70
N MET A 249 -4.80 6.44 -13.48
CA MET A 249 -4.20 6.57 -12.14
C MET A 249 -5.12 7.34 -11.18
N SER A 250 -5.74 8.43 -11.64
CA SER A 250 -6.67 9.22 -10.83
C SER A 250 -7.96 8.46 -10.50
N LEU A 251 -8.47 7.62 -11.42
CA LEU A 251 -9.68 6.84 -11.17
C LEU A 251 -9.46 5.75 -10.13
N GLU A 252 -8.32 5.05 -10.16
CA GLU A 252 -8.01 4.03 -9.16
C GLU A 252 -7.74 4.66 -7.78
N THR A 253 -7.00 5.77 -7.72
CA THR A 253 -6.83 6.50 -6.45
C THR A 253 -8.14 7.07 -5.90
N HIS A 254 -9.05 7.52 -6.78
CA HIS A 254 -10.39 7.96 -6.38
C HIS A 254 -11.22 6.79 -5.82
N PHE A 255 -11.24 5.65 -6.50
CA PHE A 255 -11.93 4.44 -6.04
C PHE A 255 -11.42 4.01 -4.66
N ASN A 256 -10.10 4.02 -4.46
CA ASN A 256 -9.46 3.70 -3.20
C ASN A 256 -9.87 4.66 -2.08
N ARG A 257 -9.94 5.98 -2.33
CA ARG A 257 -10.29 6.96 -1.30
C ARG A 257 -11.78 6.94 -0.95
N LEU A 258 -12.64 6.77 -1.96
CA LEU A 258 -14.09 6.79 -1.76
C LEU A 258 -14.59 5.51 -1.06
N HIS A 259 -14.00 4.36 -1.37
CA HIS A 259 -14.47 3.04 -0.93
C HIS A 259 -15.99 2.87 -1.18
N PRO A 260 -16.46 2.86 -2.44
CA PRO A 260 -17.89 2.90 -2.76
C PRO A 260 -18.69 1.75 -2.13
N PHE A 261 -18.13 0.53 -2.10
CA PHE A 261 -18.77 -0.62 -1.46
C PHE A 261 -18.89 -0.48 0.07
N ARG A 262 -18.02 0.31 0.72
CA ARG A 262 -18.13 0.63 2.15
C ARG A 262 -19.37 1.48 2.41
N TRP A 263 -19.57 2.52 1.60
CA TRP A 263 -20.76 3.38 1.71
C TRP A 263 -22.03 2.61 1.35
N ALA A 264 -21.98 1.75 0.34
CA ALA A 264 -23.11 0.91 -0.04
C ALA A 264 -23.61 0.04 1.13
N TRP A 265 -22.73 -0.68 1.84
CA TRP A 265 -23.21 -1.53 2.95
C TRP A 265 -23.67 -0.70 4.15
N ILE A 266 -23.04 0.45 4.45
CA ILE A 266 -23.48 1.36 5.53
C ILE A 266 -24.88 1.89 5.22
N LEU A 267 -25.12 2.33 3.98
CA LEU A 267 -26.42 2.80 3.54
C LEU A 267 -27.46 1.67 3.50
N SER A 268 -27.07 0.44 3.12
CA SER A 268 -27.94 -0.73 3.17
C SER A 268 -28.37 -1.07 4.60
N LEU A 269 -27.43 -1.05 5.55
CA LEU A 269 -27.73 -1.29 6.96
C LEU A 269 -28.62 -0.18 7.53
N THR A 270 -28.33 1.07 7.20
CA THR A 270 -29.15 2.22 7.59
C THR A 270 -30.56 2.09 7.03
N ALA A 271 -30.69 1.73 5.75
CA ALA A 271 -31.97 1.48 5.10
C ALA A 271 -32.76 0.37 5.82
N ALA A 272 -32.13 -0.76 6.14
CA ALA A 272 -32.77 -1.87 6.83
C ALA A 272 -33.33 -1.46 8.21
N LEU A 273 -32.55 -0.70 8.99
CA LEU A 273 -32.98 -0.20 10.30
C LEU A 273 -34.14 0.80 10.17
N LEU A 274 -34.03 1.78 9.27
CA LEU A 274 -35.04 2.82 9.09
C LEU A 274 -36.35 2.27 8.52
N LEU A 275 -36.27 1.35 7.54
CA LEU A 275 -37.45 0.70 6.97
C LEU A 275 -38.16 -0.18 8.00
N SER A 276 -37.40 -0.89 8.85
CA SER A 276 -37.96 -1.68 9.94
C SER A 276 -38.73 -0.78 10.94
N ILE A 277 -38.11 0.32 11.38
CA ILE A 277 -38.78 1.29 12.28
C ILE A 277 -40.00 1.93 11.60
N GLY A 278 -39.86 2.33 10.33
CA GLY A 278 -40.95 2.95 9.55
C GLY A 278 -42.14 2.01 9.35
N PHE A 279 -41.88 0.72 9.12
CA PHE A 279 -42.91 -0.29 8.92
C PHE A 279 -43.67 -0.60 10.21
N TYR A 280 -42.98 -0.88 11.32
CA TYR A 280 -43.63 -1.18 12.60
C TYR A 280 -44.22 0.07 13.28
N GLY A 281 -43.51 1.19 13.23
CA GLY A 281 -43.94 2.46 13.83
C GLY A 281 -44.93 3.28 12.99
N LYS A 282 -45.25 2.83 11.77
CA LYS A 282 -46.14 3.51 10.80
C LYS A 282 -45.78 4.98 10.51
N SER A 283 -44.53 5.36 10.73
CA SER A 283 -44.06 6.73 10.53
C SER A 283 -43.54 6.92 9.10
N LYS A 284 -44.15 7.88 8.38
CA LYS A 284 -43.74 8.22 7.01
C LYS A 284 -42.31 8.74 6.94
N PHE A 285 -41.83 9.47 7.95
CA PHE A 285 -40.48 10.02 7.98
C PHE A 285 -39.42 8.92 7.91
N TRP A 286 -39.54 7.90 8.77
CA TRP A 286 -38.59 6.77 8.81
C TRP A 286 -38.67 5.91 7.55
N TYR A 287 -39.88 5.70 7.02
CA TYR A 287 -40.07 4.98 5.76
C TYR A 287 -39.38 5.67 4.58
N TYR A 288 -39.63 6.97 4.35
CA TYR A 288 -38.99 7.69 3.25
C TYR A 288 -37.48 7.87 3.45
N GLY A 289 -37.02 8.06 4.69
CA GLY A 289 -35.59 8.07 5.02
C GLY A 289 -34.91 6.73 4.70
N GLY A 290 -35.56 5.62 5.05
CA GLY A 290 -35.09 4.27 4.71
C GLY A 290 -35.06 4.00 3.21
N MET A 291 -36.09 4.44 2.48
CA MET A 291 -36.14 4.33 1.03
C MET A 291 -35.04 5.15 0.35
N ALA A 292 -34.79 6.38 0.82
CA ALA A 292 -33.71 7.21 0.30
C ALA A 292 -32.33 6.57 0.55
N ALA A 293 -32.10 6.00 1.74
CA ALA A 293 -30.88 5.25 2.04
C ALA A 293 -30.74 4.00 1.17
N PHE A 294 -31.84 3.29 0.89
CA PHE A 294 -31.86 2.11 0.02
C PHE A 294 -31.48 2.48 -1.43
N VAL A 295 -32.11 3.49 -2.01
CA VAL A 295 -31.75 4.03 -3.34
C VAL A 295 -30.31 4.51 -3.36
N GLY A 296 -29.87 5.23 -2.32
CA GLY A 296 -28.48 5.68 -2.18
C GLY A 296 -27.50 4.51 -2.20
N SER A 297 -27.75 3.45 -1.43
CA SER A 297 -26.94 2.22 -1.45
C SER A 297 -26.84 1.62 -2.85
N PHE A 298 -27.99 1.50 -3.53
CA PHE A 298 -28.05 0.91 -4.85
C PHE A 298 -27.24 1.70 -5.88
N LEU A 299 -27.33 3.03 -5.85
CA LEU A 299 -26.52 3.92 -6.71
C LEU A 299 -25.02 3.81 -6.40
N PHE A 300 -24.64 3.72 -5.11
CA PHE A 300 -23.24 3.52 -4.73
C PHE A 300 -22.68 2.17 -5.21
N GLN A 301 -23.49 1.11 -5.25
CA GLN A 301 -23.08 -0.17 -5.82
C GLN A 301 -22.88 -0.09 -7.32
N ILE A 302 -23.83 0.49 -8.06
CA ILE A 302 -23.68 0.71 -9.50
C ILE A 302 -22.40 1.49 -9.79
N TYR A 303 -22.19 2.58 -9.07
CA TYR A 303 -21.00 3.41 -9.21
C TYR A 303 -19.70 2.64 -8.89
N GLY A 304 -19.69 1.88 -7.79
CA GLY A 304 -18.56 1.05 -7.40
C GLY A 304 -18.23 -0.02 -8.43
N PHE A 305 -19.23 -0.69 -8.99
CA PHE A 305 -19.04 -1.66 -10.07
C PHE A 305 -18.55 -1.01 -11.35
N ALA A 306 -19.11 0.13 -11.77
CA ALA A 306 -18.68 0.84 -12.97
C ALA A 306 -17.18 1.23 -12.89
N LEU A 307 -16.76 1.80 -11.76
CA LEU A 307 -15.35 2.10 -11.50
C LEU A 307 -14.49 0.82 -11.50
N ARG A 308 -14.95 -0.24 -10.83
CA ARG A 308 -14.19 -1.49 -10.73
C ARG A 308 -14.01 -2.17 -12.08
N CYS A 309 -15.06 -2.20 -12.92
CA CYS A 309 -14.98 -2.71 -14.29
C CYS A 309 -13.97 -1.92 -15.13
N TYR A 310 -13.95 -0.60 -14.99
CA TYR A 310 -13.01 0.26 -15.71
C TYR A 310 -11.55 0.01 -15.26
N ILE A 311 -11.32 -0.10 -13.95
CA ILE A 311 -9.98 -0.31 -13.37
C ILE A 311 -9.44 -1.73 -13.65
N SER A 312 -10.29 -2.74 -13.51
CA SER A 312 -9.90 -4.14 -13.66
C SER A 312 -9.93 -4.65 -15.10
N GLY A 313 -10.68 -3.99 -15.98
CA GLY A 313 -10.89 -4.42 -17.37
C GLY A 313 -11.79 -5.65 -17.52
N HIS A 314 -12.44 -6.12 -16.45
CA HIS A 314 -13.34 -7.27 -16.45
C HIS A 314 -14.55 -7.06 -15.54
N PRO A 315 -15.65 -7.80 -15.76
CA PRO A 315 -16.81 -7.78 -14.86
C PRO A 315 -16.46 -8.29 -13.44
N PRO A 316 -17.20 -7.85 -12.40
CA PRO A 316 -16.90 -8.12 -10.99
C PRO A 316 -17.50 -9.47 -10.54
N VAL A 317 -17.08 -10.56 -11.18
CA VAL A 317 -17.55 -11.93 -10.89
C VAL A 317 -16.39 -12.94 -10.85
N THR A 318 -15.16 -12.45 -10.70
CA THR A 318 -13.96 -13.28 -10.90
C THR A 318 -13.49 -13.99 -9.64
N ASN A 319 -13.85 -13.48 -8.46
CA ASN A 319 -13.46 -14.04 -7.17
C ASN A 319 -14.64 -14.10 -6.20
N MET A 320 -14.49 -14.88 -5.13
CA MET A 320 -15.57 -15.11 -4.15
C MET A 320 -16.10 -13.82 -3.53
N TYR A 321 -15.21 -12.86 -3.24
CA TYR A 321 -15.61 -11.57 -2.68
C TYR A 321 -16.46 -10.76 -3.66
N GLU A 322 -16.02 -10.65 -4.91
CA GLU A 322 -16.76 -9.99 -5.99
C GLU A 322 -18.13 -10.62 -6.22
N SER A 323 -18.20 -11.95 -6.23
CA SER A 323 -19.46 -12.69 -6.39
C SER A 323 -20.45 -12.42 -5.25
N VAL A 324 -20.00 -12.31 -4.00
CA VAL A 324 -20.87 -11.99 -2.85
C VAL A 324 -21.50 -10.61 -3.01
N ILE A 325 -20.72 -9.60 -3.41
CA ILE A 325 -21.23 -8.25 -3.64
C ILE A 325 -22.19 -8.24 -4.83
N TRP A 326 -21.86 -8.96 -5.90
CA TRP A 326 -22.72 -9.06 -7.09
C TRP A 326 -24.07 -9.71 -6.79
N VAL A 327 -24.11 -10.78 -6.01
CA VAL A 327 -25.36 -11.42 -5.58
C VAL A 327 -26.19 -10.48 -4.71
N ALA A 328 -25.58 -9.78 -3.76
CA ALA A 328 -26.27 -8.81 -2.92
C ALA A 328 -26.90 -7.67 -3.75
N PHE A 329 -26.19 -7.18 -4.76
CA PHE A 329 -26.73 -6.21 -5.73
C PHE A 329 -27.93 -6.77 -6.49
N GLY A 330 -27.85 -8.01 -6.98
CA GLY A 330 -28.95 -8.69 -7.66
C GLY A 330 -30.21 -8.80 -6.78
N CYS A 331 -30.05 -9.17 -5.51
CA CYS A 331 -31.16 -9.21 -4.55
C CYS A 331 -31.82 -7.84 -4.37
N MET A 332 -31.04 -6.75 -4.29
CA MET A 332 -31.60 -5.39 -4.21
C MET A 332 -32.34 -4.99 -5.48
N LEU A 333 -31.79 -5.31 -6.65
CA LEU A 333 -32.44 -5.05 -7.94
C LEU A 333 -33.80 -5.75 -8.03
N PHE A 334 -33.88 -7.03 -7.65
CA PHE A 334 -35.17 -7.74 -7.63
C PHE A 334 -36.12 -7.18 -6.60
N GLY A 335 -35.64 -6.77 -5.42
CA GLY A 335 -36.45 -6.10 -4.41
C GLY A 335 -36.99 -4.72 -4.83
N PHE A 336 -36.39 -4.08 -5.85
CA PHE A 336 -36.95 -2.87 -6.46
C PHE A 336 -38.07 -3.15 -7.46
N ILE A 337 -38.04 -4.32 -8.10
CA ILE A 337 -38.93 -4.67 -9.22
C ILE A 337 -40.18 -5.41 -8.72
N LEU A 338 -40.03 -6.29 -7.73
CA LEU A 338 -41.09 -7.15 -7.17
C LEU A 338 -41.88 -6.43 -6.07
#